data_AF-A0A2A5HTS7-F1
#
_entry.id   AF-A0A2A5HTS7-F1
#
_cell.length_a   1.000
_cell.length_b   1.000
_cell.length_c   1.000
_cell.angle_alpha   90.00
_cell.angle_beta   90.00
_cell.angle_gamma   90.00
#
_symmetry.space_group_name_H-M   'P 1'
#
loop_
_entity.id
_entity.type
_entity.pdbx_description
1 polymer ?
#
loop_
_entity_poly.entity_id
_entity_poly.type
_entity_poly.pdbx_seq_one_letter_code
_entity_poly.pdbx_strand_id
1 'polypeptide(L)'
;MNTYALHLALINQTQRVSASCHIFNSKGRIILKSGAEFDHEAAKVLSENALPKSLEYFVKIENEFDADQLTSVFKGYLRLDPSYCELYEQQEIDEDIERCCANICRLDIIPQRLTALSILFPQVFDQALFSAWMILTLLQRSGAEDKAKQAAFSAALCQNIGYMDIAPDIVRKEDEFSDEDERLIQSHPNLGYQILSTITGISKETARAVQEHHECMDGSGFPARKVGKQLSWAGQTINLLDSIHAIYQRHFKPRKLTLRDTVPIIQMNMLARHGSSVSDLIAFLEPGSRTEQCTVSEEDVPNFVKQLKHQHKNVLHFIEITQTFLADVGVRHDNARLYAIQNIALHIYASMSQAEMINEGYMRWLDQVITNKLTHAYRELEDVFLMMQELLFHIERFRSQIYPMEKRNTNPKLREPLAKLVSQLEELPKPESQNYTPLVITNKPEKT
;
A
#
# COMPACT_ATOMS: atom_id res chain seq x y z
N MET A 1 -12.83 -21.74 12.07
CA MET A 1 -11.52 -22.33 12.40
C MET A 1 -10.71 -21.25 13.09
N ASN A 2 -10.00 -21.54 14.18
CA ASN A 2 -9.13 -20.54 14.81
C ASN A 2 -7.82 -20.46 13.99
N THR A 3 -7.81 -19.59 12.99
CA THR A 3 -6.69 -19.47 12.04
C THR A 3 -5.39 -19.08 12.73
N TYR A 4 -5.47 -18.26 13.78
CA TYR A 4 -4.31 -17.84 14.56
C TYR A 4 -3.59 -19.02 15.23
N ALA A 5 -4.30 -20.09 15.59
CA ALA A 5 -3.68 -21.31 16.12
C ALA A 5 -2.72 -21.97 15.11
N LEU A 6 -3.03 -21.91 13.80
CA LEU A 6 -2.16 -22.44 12.75
C LEU A 6 -0.88 -21.61 12.62
N HIS A 7 -0.98 -20.28 12.71
CA HIS A 7 0.18 -19.39 12.75
C HIS A 7 1.08 -19.68 13.94
N LEU A 8 0.51 -19.83 15.13
CA LEU A 8 1.26 -20.19 16.34
C LEU A 8 1.99 -21.53 16.23
N ALA A 9 1.38 -22.53 15.58
CA ALA A 9 2.04 -23.81 15.32
C ALA A 9 3.21 -23.71 14.34
N LEU A 10 3.14 -22.80 13.37
CA LEU A 10 4.27 -22.50 12.48
C LEU A 10 5.39 -21.78 13.21
N ILE A 11 5.06 -20.82 14.08
CA ILE A 11 6.05 -20.09 14.89
C ILE A 11 6.80 -21.07 15.81
N ASN A 12 6.10 -22.04 16.40
CA ASN A 12 6.70 -23.03 17.29
C ASN A 12 7.81 -23.88 16.65
N GLN A 13 7.95 -23.86 15.33
CA GLN A 13 9.05 -24.52 14.61
C GLN A 13 10.39 -23.78 14.76
N THR A 14 10.36 -22.47 15.02
CA THR A 14 11.56 -21.61 15.10
C THR A 14 11.69 -20.90 16.45
N GLN A 15 10.58 -20.63 17.13
CA GLN A 15 10.54 -19.89 18.39
C GLN A 15 9.47 -20.49 19.29
N ARG A 16 9.81 -20.83 20.54
CA ARG A 16 8.93 -21.63 21.38
C ARG A 16 7.60 -20.92 21.64
N VAL A 17 6.50 -21.62 21.39
CA VAL A 17 5.14 -21.18 21.70
C VAL A 17 4.50 -22.17 22.66
N SER A 18 4.05 -21.68 23.81
CA SER A 18 3.49 -22.55 24.85
C SER A 18 2.26 -21.96 25.53
N ALA A 19 1.42 -22.84 26.05
CA ALA A 19 0.26 -22.45 26.84
C ALA A 19 0.71 -21.79 28.15
N SER A 20 0.30 -20.54 28.38
CA SER A 20 0.61 -19.81 29.62
C SER A 20 -0.19 -20.32 30.82
N CYS A 21 -1.30 -21.03 30.56
CA CYS A 21 -2.16 -21.66 31.55
C CYS A 21 -2.90 -22.88 30.95
N HIS A 22 -3.71 -23.57 31.76
CA HIS A 22 -4.61 -24.58 31.23
C HIS A 22 -5.66 -23.93 30.32
N ILE A 23 -5.78 -24.43 29.09
CA ILE A 23 -6.77 -23.94 28.12
C ILE A 23 -8.01 -24.81 28.22
N PHE A 24 -9.17 -24.20 28.46
CA PHE A 24 -10.45 -24.87 28.58
C PHE A 24 -11.34 -24.56 27.37
N ASN A 25 -12.14 -25.52 26.93
CA ASN A 25 -13.23 -25.22 25.99
C ASN A 25 -14.38 -24.53 26.72
N SER A 26 -15.35 -24.04 25.94
CA SER A 26 -16.60 -23.44 26.45
C SER A 26 -17.42 -24.35 27.38
N LYS A 27 -17.13 -25.65 27.41
CA LYS A 27 -17.75 -26.66 28.30
C LYS A 27 -16.91 -26.96 29.56
N GLY A 28 -15.82 -26.22 29.80
CA GLY A 28 -14.96 -26.37 30.97
C GLY A 28 -14.03 -27.58 30.96
N ARG A 29 -13.83 -28.23 29.80
CA ARG A 29 -12.86 -29.34 29.67
C ARG A 29 -11.50 -28.80 29.27
N ILE A 30 -10.44 -29.29 29.92
CA ILE A 30 -9.06 -28.98 29.54
C ILE A 30 -8.81 -29.53 28.13
N ILE A 31 -8.47 -28.64 27.22
CA ILE A 31 -8.05 -28.94 25.86
C ILE A 31 -6.54 -29.06 25.80
N LEU A 32 -5.82 -28.14 26.47
CA LEU A 32 -4.37 -28.07 26.45
C LEU A 32 -3.86 -27.75 27.86
N LYS A 33 -2.80 -28.46 28.29
CA LYS A 33 -2.21 -28.26 29.62
C LYS A 33 -1.29 -27.04 29.64
N SER A 34 -1.18 -26.41 30.81
CA SER A 34 -0.18 -25.35 31.04
C SER A 34 1.23 -25.85 30.67
N GLY A 35 2.00 -25.03 29.96
CA GLY A 35 3.35 -25.34 29.48
C GLY A 35 3.41 -26.28 28.27
N ALA A 36 2.27 -26.79 27.78
CA ALA A 36 2.25 -27.58 26.55
C ALA A 36 2.61 -26.71 25.35
N GLU A 37 3.37 -27.28 24.42
CA GLU A 37 3.80 -26.59 23.20
C GLU A 37 2.69 -26.59 22.16
N PHE A 38 2.71 -25.57 21.31
CA PHE A 38 1.75 -25.41 20.21
C PHE A 38 2.29 -26.08 18.96
N ASP A 39 2.08 -27.39 18.83
CA ASP A 39 2.32 -28.11 17.58
C ASP A 39 1.06 -28.14 16.68
N HIS A 40 1.17 -28.83 15.55
CA HIS A 40 0.05 -28.96 14.60
C HIS A 40 -1.16 -29.68 15.22
N GLU A 41 -0.95 -30.61 16.16
CA GLU A 41 -2.04 -31.30 16.84
C GLU A 41 -2.76 -30.36 17.81
N ALA A 42 -2.01 -29.59 18.61
CA ALA A 42 -2.57 -28.55 19.47
C ALA A 42 -3.39 -27.52 18.67
N ALA A 43 -2.88 -27.08 17.51
CA ALA A 43 -3.60 -26.16 16.63
C ALA A 43 -4.92 -26.76 16.11
N LYS A 44 -4.89 -28.03 15.66
CA LYS A 44 -6.08 -28.74 15.21
C LYS A 44 -7.13 -28.83 16.32
N VAL A 45 -6.73 -29.28 17.51
CA VAL A 45 -7.65 -29.42 18.65
C VAL A 45 -8.26 -28.07 19.05
N LEU A 46 -7.47 -26.99 19.06
CA LEU A 46 -7.96 -25.64 19.35
C LEU A 46 -8.88 -25.10 18.26
N SER A 47 -8.66 -25.49 17.00
CA SER A 47 -9.51 -25.07 15.89
C SER A 47 -10.91 -25.70 15.91
N GLU A 48 -11.05 -26.86 16.53
CA GLU A 48 -12.29 -27.64 16.66
C GLU A 48 -13.08 -27.30 17.94
N ASN A 49 -12.52 -26.51 18.85
CA ASN A 49 -13.11 -26.18 20.14
C ASN A 49 -13.30 -24.67 20.32
N ALA A 50 -14.51 -24.26 20.70
CA ALA A 50 -14.77 -22.87 21.07
C ALA A 50 -14.10 -22.52 22.41
N LEU A 51 -13.35 -21.41 22.43
CA LEU A 51 -12.65 -20.88 23.60
C LEU A 51 -13.48 -19.77 24.28
N PRO A 52 -13.33 -19.57 25.60
CA PRO A 52 -14.06 -18.53 26.33
C PRO A 52 -13.54 -17.10 26.05
N LYS A 53 -12.28 -16.98 25.62
CA LYS A 53 -11.66 -15.73 25.14
C LYS A 53 -10.84 -16.04 23.88
N SER A 54 -10.31 -15.00 23.25
CA SER A 54 -9.36 -15.16 22.15
C SER A 54 -8.09 -15.88 22.63
N LEU A 55 -7.40 -16.55 21.70
CA LEU A 55 -6.32 -17.50 22.00
C LEU A 55 -5.09 -16.83 22.62
N GLU A 56 -4.83 -15.57 22.26
CA GLU A 56 -3.71 -14.74 22.71
C GLU A 56 -3.61 -14.66 24.23
N TYR A 57 -4.75 -14.66 24.93
CA TYR A 57 -4.80 -14.62 26.40
C TYR A 57 -4.33 -15.91 27.08
N PHE A 58 -4.14 -16.99 26.33
CA PHE A 58 -3.79 -18.31 26.86
C PHE A 58 -2.42 -18.81 26.38
N VAL A 59 -1.73 -18.03 25.53
CA VAL A 59 -0.51 -18.44 24.85
C VAL A 59 0.57 -17.41 25.08
N LYS A 60 1.82 -17.88 25.14
CA LYS A 60 3.01 -17.04 25.15
C LYS A 60 3.94 -17.46 24.02
N ILE A 61 4.41 -16.48 23.27
CA ILE A 61 5.53 -16.64 22.34
C ILE A 61 6.81 -16.29 23.12
N GLU A 62 7.82 -17.15 23.09
CA GLU A 62 9.15 -16.83 23.60
C GLU A 62 9.67 -15.57 22.92
N ASN A 63 10.39 -14.66 23.59
CA ASN A 63 10.84 -13.39 22.99
C ASN A 63 9.73 -12.56 22.30
N GLU A 64 8.51 -12.59 22.85
CA GLU A 64 7.45 -11.65 22.50
C GLU A 64 7.92 -10.20 22.73
N PHE A 65 7.60 -9.31 21.76
CA PHE A 65 8.06 -7.93 21.78
C PHE A 65 7.62 -7.19 23.04
N ASP A 66 8.60 -6.73 23.81
CA ASP A 66 8.45 -5.59 24.70
C ASP A 66 8.75 -4.26 23.99
N ALA A 67 8.67 -3.15 24.74
CA ALA A 67 8.91 -1.82 24.21
C ALA A 67 10.34 -1.63 23.67
N ASP A 68 11.33 -2.20 24.37
CA ASP A 68 12.74 -2.04 24.04
C ASP A 68 13.11 -2.87 22.80
N GLN A 69 12.59 -4.10 22.74
CA GLN A 69 12.74 -4.98 21.59
C GLN A 69 12.09 -4.40 20.33
N LEU A 70 10.84 -3.93 20.42
CA LEU A 70 10.17 -3.32 19.28
C LEU A 70 10.90 -2.06 18.81
N THR A 71 11.33 -1.20 19.74
CA THR A 71 12.12 -0.01 19.42
C THR A 71 13.44 -0.38 18.74
N SER A 72 14.14 -1.38 19.25
CA SER A 72 15.41 -1.84 18.69
C SER A 72 15.23 -2.37 17.26
N VAL A 73 14.21 -3.18 17.03
CA VAL A 73 13.86 -3.69 15.68
C VAL A 73 13.51 -2.55 14.74
N PHE A 74 12.69 -1.60 15.19
CA PHE A 74 12.26 -0.45 14.40
C PHE A 74 13.44 0.43 13.98
N LYS A 75 14.29 0.81 14.94
CA LYS A 75 15.48 1.62 14.71
C LYS A 75 16.55 0.86 13.92
N GLY A 76 16.61 -0.46 14.05
CA GLY A 76 17.46 -1.33 13.25
C GLY A 76 17.02 -1.32 11.78
N TYR A 77 15.73 -1.52 11.52
CA TYR A 77 15.13 -1.49 10.19
C TYR A 77 15.46 -0.19 9.43
N LEU A 78 15.32 0.97 10.06
CA LEU A 78 15.62 2.26 9.43
C LEU A 78 17.11 2.43 9.06
N ARG A 79 18.02 1.71 9.73
CA ARG A 79 19.46 1.73 9.43
C ARG A 79 19.89 0.68 8.41
N LEU A 80 19.03 -0.27 8.05
CA LEU A 80 19.35 -1.31 7.07
C LEU A 80 19.43 -0.77 5.64
N ASP A 81 18.62 0.24 5.32
CA ASP A 81 18.56 0.83 3.99
C ASP A 81 19.22 2.22 3.99
N PRO A 82 20.23 2.48 3.15
CA PRO A 82 20.92 3.77 3.12
C PRO A 82 19.99 4.96 2.89
N SER A 83 18.95 4.80 2.04
CA SER A 83 18.00 5.89 1.77
C SER A 83 17.12 6.19 2.99
N TYR A 84 16.79 5.16 3.78
CA TYR A 84 16.01 5.35 5.01
C TYR A 84 16.88 5.97 6.09
N CYS A 85 18.10 5.44 6.25
CA CYS A 85 19.05 5.86 7.27
C CYS A 85 19.38 7.35 7.13
N GLU A 86 19.69 7.80 5.91
CA GLU A 86 20.00 9.20 5.63
C GLU A 86 18.86 10.15 6.04
N LEU A 87 17.61 9.81 5.68
CA LEU A 87 16.45 10.64 6.02
C LEU A 87 16.12 10.59 7.51
N TYR A 88 16.25 9.41 8.12
CA TYR A 88 16.00 9.16 9.54
C TYR A 88 16.99 9.92 10.43
N GLU A 89 18.28 9.90 10.11
CA GLU A 89 19.34 10.58 10.88
C GLU A 89 19.23 12.12 10.84
N GLN A 90 18.51 12.66 9.86
CA GLN A 90 18.21 14.09 9.77
C GLN A 90 17.03 14.53 10.66
N GLN A 91 16.33 13.61 11.33
CA GLN A 91 15.18 13.91 12.18
C GLN A 91 15.47 13.61 13.66
N GLU A 92 14.90 14.41 14.56
CA GLU A 92 14.87 14.14 16.00
C GLU A 92 13.62 13.31 16.37
N ILE A 93 13.48 12.10 15.82
CA ILE A 93 12.25 11.28 15.93
C ILE A 93 12.32 10.16 17.00
N ASP A 94 13.50 9.93 17.58
CA ASP A 94 13.75 8.76 18.44
C ASP A 94 12.85 8.69 19.68
N GLU A 95 12.66 9.82 20.38
CA GLU A 95 11.77 9.90 21.54
C GLU A 95 10.31 9.61 21.16
N ASP A 96 9.89 10.05 19.97
CA ASP A 96 8.56 9.80 19.43
C ASP A 96 8.37 8.30 19.12
N ILE A 97 9.37 7.64 18.52
CA ILE A 97 9.36 6.20 18.24
C ILE A 97 9.32 5.41 19.55
N GLU A 98 10.21 5.69 20.50
CA GLU A 98 10.28 5.00 21.80
C GLU A 98 8.95 5.08 22.55
N ARG A 99 8.37 6.28 22.60
CA ARG A 99 7.09 6.49 23.26
C ARG A 99 5.94 5.76 22.55
N CYS A 100 5.91 5.77 21.21
CA CYS A 100 4.88 5.05 20.46
C CYS A 100 5.03 3.53 20.62
N CYS A 101 6.25 2.99 20.58
CA CYS A 101 6.55 1.57 20.85
C CYS A 101 6.14 1.18 22.28
N ALA A 102 6.47 2.00 23.27
CA ALA A 102 6.08 1.77 24.66
C ALA A 102 4.55 1.77 24.85
N ASN A 103 3.83 2.61 24.12
CA ASN A 103 2.37 2.65 24.19
C ASN A 103 1.74 1.42 23.53
N ILE A 104 2.16 1.06 22.32
CA ILE A 104 1.57 -0.08 21.60
C ILE A 104 1.87 -1.42 22.29
N CYS A 105 3.05 -1.58 22.90
CA CYS A 105 3.39 -2.77 23.68
C CYS A 105 2.66 -2.87 25.03
N ARG A 106 1.92 -1.83 25.46
CA ARG A 106 1.01 -1.90 26.62
C ARG A 106 -0.39 -2.38 26.24
N LEU A 107 -0.69 -2.52 24.95
CA LEU A 107 -2.03 -2.84 24.45
C LEU A 107 -2.19 -4.36 24.27
N ASP A 108 -2.65 -5.02 25.34
CA ASP A 108 -3.07 -6.43 25.41
C ASP A 108 -2.37 -7.36 24.39
N ILE A 109 -3.09 -7.77 23.34
CA ILE A 109 -2.72 -8.82 22.39
C ILE A 109 -1.85 -8.31 21.22
N ILE A 110 -1.63 -7.00 21.13
CA ILE A 110 -0.93 -6.38 20.00
C ILE A 110 0.54 -6.81 19.93
N PRO A 111 1.37 -6.70 20.99
CA PRO A 111 2.77 -7.12 20.89
C PRO A 111 2.92 -8.57 20.44
N GLN A 112 2.13 -9.50 20.98
CA GLN A 112 2.12 -10.90 20.53
C GLN A 112 1.82 -11.03 19.02
N ARG A 113 0.78 -10.34 18.52
CA ARG A 113 0.41 -10.40 17.10
C ARG A 113 1.46 -9.73 16.20
N LEU A 114 2.10 -8.65 16.66
CA LEU A 114 3.22 -8.02 15.94
C LEU A 114 4.45 -8.93 15.89
N THR A 115 4.77 -9.64 16.98
CA THR A 115 5.81 -10.67 16.99
C THR A 115 5.49 -11.80 16.03
N ALA A 116 4.25 -12.29 16.01
CA ALA A 116 3.83 -13.31 15.08
C ALA A 116 3.95 -12.85 13.61
N LEU A 117 3.51 -11.61 13.33
CA LEU A 117 3.63 -11.00 12.00
C LEU A 117 5.09 -10.85 11.58
N SER A 118 5.99 -10.41 12.47
CA SER A 118 7.41 -10.22 12.15
C SER A 118 8.14 -11.54 11.86
N ILE A 119 7.75 -12.64 12.53
CA ILE A 119 8.36 -13.95 12.32
C ILE A 119 7.85 -14.61 11.03
N LEU A 120 6.54 -14.58 10.82
CA LEU A 120 5.92 -15.33 9.73
C LEU A 120 5.90 -14.59 8.40
N PHE A 121 5.86 -13.25 8.44
CA PHE A 121 5.68 -12.36 7.30
C PHE A 121 6.58 -11.10 7.41
N PRO A 122 7.92 -11.27 7.43
CA PRO A 122 8.86 -10.17 7.68
C PRO A 122 8.69 -9.00 6.70
N GLN A 123 8.45 -9.26 5.42
CA GLN A 123 8.25 -8.19 4.42
C GLN A 123 6.98 -7.35 4.69
N VAL A 124 5.91 -7.99 5.20
CA VAL A 124 4.66 -7.32 5.59
C VAL A 124 4.87 -6.48 6.85
N PHE A 125 5.70 -6.97 7.78
CA PHE A 125 6.09 -6.24 8.97
C PHE A 125 6.98 -5.03 8.64
N ASP A 126 7.97 -5.18 7.74
CA ASP A 126 8.83 -4.09 7.25
C ASP A 126 8.00 -2.96 6.62
N GLN A 127 6.97 -3.31 5.85
CA GLN A 127 6.04 -2.33 5.29
C GLN A 127 5.28 -1.55 6.37
N ALA A 128 4.90 -2.22 7.46
CA ALA A 128 4.25 -1.58 8.61
C ALA A 128 5.22 -0.65 9.36
N LEU A 129 6.48 -1.06 9.54
CA LEU A 129 7.54 -0.22 10.12
C LEU A 129 7.78 1.04 9.28
N PHE A 130 7.90 0.89 7.95
CA PHE A 130 8.04 2.01 7.03
C PHE A 130 6.86 2.98 7.14
N SER A 131 5.63 2.46 7.07
CA SER A 131 4.43 3.31 7.11
C SER A 131 4.30 4.03 8.45
N ALA A 132 4.62 3.35 9.55
CA ALA A 132 4.60 3.92 10.90
C ALA A 132 5.65 5.02 11.09
N TRP A 133 6.85 4.83 10.54
CA TRP A 133 7.92 5.84 10.58
C TRP A 133 7.50 7.09 9.83
N MET A 134 7.10 6.91 8.57
CA MET A 134 6.78 8.03 7.68
C MET A 134 5.61 8.85 8.22
N ILE A 135 4.50 8.21 8.62
CA ILE A 135 3.33 8.96 9.13
C ILE A 135 3.64 9.69 10.45
N LEU A 136 4.47 9.10 11.32
CA LEU A 136 4.90 9.71 12.57
C LEU A 136 5.78 10.94 12.29
N THR A 137 6.73 10.84 11.36
CA THR A 137 7.56 11.96 10.93
C THR A 137 6.74 13.09 10.31
N LEU A 138 5.75 12.78 9.46
CA LEU A 138 4.86 13.81 8.90
C LEU A 138 4.10 14.57 10.00
N LEU A 139 3.56 13.84 10.99
CA LEU A 139 2.83 14.44 12.11
C LEU A 139 3.73 15.21 13.08
N GLN A 140 4.96 14.74 13.30
CA GLN A 140 5.95 15.47 14.09
C GLN A 140 6.26 16.83 13.43
N ARG A 141 6.53 16.83 12.12
CA ARG A 141 6.85 18.03 11.35
C ARG A 141 5.70 19.02 11.29
N SER A 142 4.45 18.54 11.32
CA SER A 142 3.27 19.40 11.38
C SER A 142 2.96 19.92 12.79
N GLY A 143 3.73 19.53 13.82
CA GLY A 143 3.47 19.89 15.22
C GLY A 143 2.20 19.25 15.80
N ALA A 144 1.81 18.07 15.32
CA ALA A 144 0.61 17.39 15.79
C ALA A 144 0.75 16.91 17.25
N GLU A 145 -0.37 16.89 17.97
CA GLU A 145 -0.42 16.41 19.35
C GLU A 145 0.00 14.95 19.47
N ASP A 146 0.58 14.60 20.62
CA ASP A 146 1.07 13.24 20.92
C ASP A 146 -0.01 12.16 20.74
N LYS A 147 -1.27 12.48 21.06
CA LYS A 147 -2.39 11.55 20.87
C LYS A 147 -2.62 11.24 19.39
N ALA A 148 -2.50 12.23 18.51
CA ALA A 148 -2.65 12.05 17.07
C ALA A 148 -1.48 11.23 16.50
N LYS A 149 -0.25 11.54 16.93
CA LYS A 149 0.96 10.77 16.61
C LYS A 149 0.83 9.29 17.00
N GLN A 150 0.43 9.02 18.25
CA GLN A 150 0.21 7.65 18.74
C GLN A 150 -0.88 6.91 17.97
N ALA A 151 -2.00 7.57 17.70
CA ALA A 151 -3.12 6.95 17.00
C ALA A 151 -2.77 6.57 15.54
N ALA A 152 -2.05 7.44 14.82
CA ALA A 152 -1.62 7.22 13.45
C ALA A 152 -0.47 6.22 13.35
N PHE A 153 0.51 6.30 14.25
CA PHE A 153 1.60 5.31 14.35
C PHE A 153 1.04 3.91 14.60
N SER A 154 0.11 3.77 15.56
CA SER A 154 -0.51 2.48 15.88
C SER A 154 -1.33 1.95 14.70
N ALA A 155 -1.99 2.83 13.94
CA ALA A 155 -2.74 2.43 12.75
C ALA A 155 -1.81 1.89 11.67
N ALA A 156 -0.71 2.58 11.39
CA ALA A 156 0.25 2.17 10.38
C ALA A 156 0.98 0.87 10.78
N LEU A 157 1.44 0.76 12.03
CA LEU A 157 2.12 -0.45 12.51
C LEU A 157 1.20 -1.68 12.53
N CYS A 158 -0.10 -1.48 12.74
CA CYS A 158 -1.11 -2.55 12.77
C CYS A 158 -1.89 -2.70 11.46
N GLN A 159 -1.56 -1.99 10.37
CA GLN A 159 -2.39 -1.96 9.14
C GLN A 159 -2.64 -3.36 8.58
N ASN A 160 -1.65 -4.24 8.72
CA ASN A 160 -1.62 -5.60 8.20
C ASN A 160 -1.85 -6.68 9.27
N ILE A 161 -2.24 -6.31 10.51
CA ILE A 161 -2.43 -7.28 11.62
C ILE A 161 -3.52 -8.32 11.33
N GLY A 162 -4.44 -8.02 10.42
CA GLY A 162 -5.52 -8.92 9.98
C GLY A 162 -5.03 -10.16 9.25
N TYR A 163 -3.80 -10.20 8.72
CA TYR A 163 -3.24 -11.42 8.13
C TYR A 163 -3.13 -12.58 9.12
N MET A 164 -3.01 -12.27 10.42
CA MET A 164 -2.99 -13.28 11.49
C MET A 164 -4.31 -14.06 11.62
N ASP A 165 -5.38 -13.62 10.96
CA ASP A 165 -6.67 -14.30 10.94
C ASP A 165 -6.96 -14.98 9.57
N ILE A 166 -6.02 -14.92 8.63
CA ILE A 166 -6.07 -15.59 7.31
C ILE A 166 -5.12 -16.79 7.30
N ALA A 167 -5.50 -17.89 6.65
CA ALA A 167 -4.74 -19.13 6.72
C ALA A 167 -3.31 -18.94 6.18
N PRO A 168 -2.27 -19.45 6.86
CA PRO A 168 -0.88 -19.20 6.48
C PRO A 168 -0.57 -19.66 5.06
N ASP A 169 -1.12 -20.78 4.60
CA ASP A 169 -0.93 -21.28 3.23
C ASP A 169 -1.51 -20.35 2.16
N ILE A 170 -2.52 -19.55 2.51
CA ILE A 170 -3.08 -18.52 1.62
C ILE A 170 -2.18 -17.29 1.64
N VAL A 171 -1.74 -16.82 2.82
CA VAL A 171 -0.88 -15.63 2.91
C VAL A 171 0.49 -15.87 2.26
N ARG A 172 1.04 -17.09 2.37
CA ARG A 172 2.35 -17.49 1.84
C ARG A 172 2.33 -18.00 0.39
N LYS A 173 1.19 -17.92 -0.28
CA LYS A 173 1.03 -18.57 -1.58
C LYS A 173 1.99 -17.96 -2.61
N GLU A 174 2.86 -18.79 -3.18
CA GLU A 174 3.77 -18.40 -4.27
C GLU A 174 3.15 -18.54 -5.67
N ASP A 175 1.97 -19.13 -5.79
CA ASP A 175 1.25 -19.26 -7.07
C ASP A 175 0.29 -18.09 -7.30
N GLU A 176 -0.30 -18.00 -8.50
CA GLU A 176 -1.38 -17.03 -8.73
C GLU A 176 -2.53 -17.27 -7.74
N PHE A 177 -3.02 -16.18 -7.16
CA PHE A 177 -4.22 -16.21 -6.32
C PHE A 177 -5.43 -16.56 -7.17
N SER A 178 -6.24 -17.51 -6.69
CA SER A 178 -7.59 -17.68 -7.22
C SER A 178 -8.44 -16.47 -6.80
N ASP A 179 -9.58 -16.25 -7.47
CA ASP A 179 -10.55 -15.24 -7.07
C ASP A 179 -11.00 -15.40 -5.60
N GLU A 180 -10.96 -16.62 -5.06
CA GLU A 180 -11.27 -16.91 -3.65
C GLU A 180 -10.14 -16.49 -2.72
N ASP A 181 -8.90 -16.83 -3.07
CA ASP A 181 -7.72 -16.42 -2.30
C ASP A 181 -7.62 -14.89 -2.26
N GLU A 182 -7.84 -14.22 -3.39
CA GLU A 182 -7.79 -12.76 -3.46
C GLU A 182 -8.87 -12.13 -2.56
N ARG A 183 -10.10 -12.68 -2.54
CA ARG A 183 -11.16 -12.22 -1.61
C ARG A 183 -10.78 -12.41 -0.15
N LEU A 184 -10.11 -13.51 0.19
CA LEU A 184 -9.66 -13.79 1.55
C LEU A 184 -8.56 -12.82 1.96
N ILE A 185 -7.54 -12.60 1.11
CA ILE A 185 -6.49 -11.61 1.33
C ILE A 185 -7.07 -10.20 1.47
N GLN A 186 -7.99 -9.80 0.60
CA GLN A 186 -8.65 -8.48 0.67
C GLN A 186 -9.56 -8.30 1.91
N SER A 187 -9.79 -9.36 2.70
CA SER A 187 -10.52 -9.26 3.96
C SER A 187 -9.68 -8.75 5.14
N HIS A 188 -8.35 -8.75 5.03
CA HIS A 188 -7.45 -8.39 6.13
C HIS A 188 -7.68 -6.99 6.73
N PRO A 189 -8.11 -5.92 5.99
CA PRO A 189 -8.39 -4.64 6.62
C PRO A 189 -9.60 -4.71 7.55
N ASN A 190 -10.61 -5.51 7.19
CA ASN A 190 -11.79 -5.74 8.04
C ASN A 190 -11.44 -6.58 9.26
N LEU A 191 -10.60 -7.61 9.10
CA LEU A 191 -10.12 -8.43 10.22
C LEU A 191 -9.29 -7.57 11.20
N GLY A 192 -8.36 -6.75 10.66
CA GLY A 192 -7.59 -5.78 11.45
C GLY A 192 -8.49 -4.80 12.21
N TYR A 193 -9.50 -4.24 11.55
CA TYR A 193 -10.52 -3.38 12.20
C TYR A 193 -11.24 -4.09 13.34
N GLN A 194 -11.66 -5.35 13.13
CA GLN A 194 -12.37 -6.14 14.14
C GLN A 194 -11.50 -6.41 15.36
N ILE A 195 -10.25 -6.84 15.14
CA ILE A 195 -9.26 -7.05 16.22
C ILE A 195 -9.11 -5.76 17.03
N LEU A 196 -8.72 -4.67 16.36
CA LEU A 196 -8.42 -3.40 17.00
C LEU A 196 -9.62 -2.76 17.71
N SER A 197 -10.84 -2.95 17.21
CA SER A 197 -12.06 -2.41 17.81
C SER A 197 -12.43 -3.06 19.15
N THR A 198 -11.84 -4.22 19.48
CA THR A 198 -12.07 -4.92 20.75
C THR A 198 -11.06 -4.55 21.85
N ILE A 199 -9.98 -3.87 21.49
CA ILE A 199 -8.85 -3.61 22.40
C ILE A 199 -9.07 -2.29 23.14
N THR A 200 -9.07 -2.35 24.48
CA THR A 200 -9.16 -1.14 25.31
C THR A 200 -7.89 -0.32 25.14
N GLY A 201 -8.04 0.99 24.87
CA GLY A 201 -6.90 1.89 24.62
C GLY A 201 -6.65 2.17 23.13
N ILE A 202 -7.21 1.39 22.21
CA ILE A 202 -7.22 1.71 20.79
C ILE A 202 -8.38 2.67 20.47
N SER A 203 -8.05 3.76 19.77
CA SER A 203 -9.06 4.73 19.32
C SER A 203 -9.88 4.19 18.14
N LYS A 204 -11.13 4.64 17.99
CA LYS A 204 -11.95 4.29 16.82
C LYS A 204 -11.33 4.78 15.53
N GLU A 205 -10.60 5.89 15.60
CA GLU A 205 -9.87 6.51 14.51
C GLU A 205 -8.71 5.62 14.05
N THR A 206 -7.98 5.00 14.98
CA THR A 206 -6.92 4.02 14.70
C THR A 206 -7.47 2.80 13.99
N ALA A 207 -8.52 2.17 14.54
CA ALA A 207 -9.14 1.01 13.91
C ALA A 207 -9.69 1.36 12.52
N ARG A 208 -10.35 2.51 12.38
CA ARG A 208 -10.87 3.01 11.09
C ARG A 208 -9.76 3.19 10.06
N ALA A 209 -8.61 3.78 10.43
CA ALA A 209 -7.48 3.95 9.51
C ALA A 209 -6.94 2.60 9.02
N VAL A 210 -6.88 1.59 9.90
CA VAL A 210 -6.55 0.20 9.52
C VAL A 210 -7.59 -0.38 8.57
N GLN A 211 -8.88 -0.09 8.73
CA GLN A 211 -9.88 -0.56 7.75
C GLN A 211 -9.72 0.12 6.37
N GLU A 212 -9.26 1.36 6.36
CA GLU A 212 -9.26 2.26 5.19
C GLU A 212 -7.94 2.24 4.40
N HIS A 213 -6.90 1.54 4.85
CA HIS A 213 -5.57 1.64 4.24
C HIS A 213 -5.43 1.06 2.83
N HIS A 214 -6.45 0.36 2.32
CA HIS A 214 -6.58 -0.04 0.91
C HIS A 214 -7.73 0.64 0.17
N GLU A 215 -8.38 1.63 0.80
CA GLU A 215 -9.36 2.46 0.15
C GLU A 215 -8.68 3.58 -0.65
N CYS A 216 -9.32 3.95 -1.75
CA CYS A 216 -8.83 5.01 -2.62
C CYS A 216 -9.91 6.06 -2.80
N MET A 217 -9.55 7.35 -2.91
CA MET A 217 -10.54 8.42 -2.98
C MET A 217 -11.49 8.32 -4.16
N ASP A 218 -11.04 7.72 -5.25
CA ASP A 218 -11.90 7.44 -6.40
C ASP A 218 -12.99 6.41 -6.08
N GLY A 219 -12.84 5.52 -5.10
CA GLY A 219 -13.81 4.48 -4.74
C GLY A 219 -13.56 3.11 -5.39
N SER A 220 -12.42 2.92 -6.07
CA SER A 220 -12.02 1.61 -6.59
C SER A 220 -11.13 0.80 -5.64
N GLY A 221 -10.88 1.32 -4.44
CA GLY A 221 -10.24 0.57 -3.35
C GLY A 221 -11.18 -0.43 -2.67
N PHE A 222 -10.75 -1.00 -1.55
CA PHE A 222 -11.50 -1.99 -0.76
C PHE A 222 -11.24 -1.77 0.74
N PRO A 223 -12.09 -2.27 1.66
CA PRO A 223 -13.23 -3.17 1.44
C PRO A 223 -14.59 -2.49 1.18
N ALA A 224 -14.78 -1.25 1.63
CA ALA A 224 -16.06 -0.55 1.58
C ALA A 224 -16.24 0.37 0.37
N ARG A 225 -15.18 0.61 -0.44
CA ARG A 225 -15.20 1.46 -1.64
C ARG A 225 -15.60 2.90 -1.31
N LYS A 226 -15.06 3.41 -0.21
CA LYS A 226 -15.30 4.77 0.27
C LYS A 226 -14.74 5.79 -0.71
N VAL A 227 -15.36 6.96 -0.80
CA VAL A 227 -14.98 8.01 -1.76
C VAL A 227 -14.61 9.33 -1.08
N GLY A 228 -13.59 10.00 -1.62
CA GLY A 228 -13.13 11.32 -1.19
C GLY A 228 -13.09 11.52 0.33
N LYS A 229 -13.85 12.50 0.82
CA LYS A 229 -13.91 12.89 2.24
C LYS A 229 -14.51 11.84 3.19
N GLN A 230 -15.01 10.71 2.69
CA GLN A 230 -15.40 9.57 3.53
C GLN A 230 -14.19 8.87 4.14
N LEU A 231 -12.98 9.08 3.60
CA LEU A 231 -11.75 8.51 4.10
C LEU A 231 -11.10 9.42 5.14
N SER A 232 -10.60 8.82 6.22
CA SER A 232 -9.77 9.52 7.19
C SER A 232 -8.44 9.95 6.55
N TRP A 233 -7.85 11.03 7.09
CA TRP A 233 -6.50 11.45 6.67
C TRP A 233 -5.49 10.33 6.88
N ALA A 234 -5.52 9.65 8.03
CA ALA A 234 -4.60 8.56 8.33
C ALA A 234 -4.76 7.38 7.36
N GLY A 235 -5.98 6.94 7.04
CA GLY A 235 -6.19 5.86 6.06
C GLY A 235 -5.65 6.21 4.67
N GLN A 236 -5.84 7.45 4.21
CA GLN A 236 -5.29 7.91 2.92
C GLN A 236 -3.77 8.01 2.92
N THR A 237 -3.18 8.54 3.99
CA THR A 237 -1.73 8.65 4.14
C THR A 237 -1.09 7.28 4.20
N ILE A 238 -1.66 6.35 4.98
CA ILE A 238 -1.17 4.97 5.06
C ILE A 238 -1.27 4.28 3.69
N ASN A 239 -2.39 4.43 2.96
CA ASN A 239 -2.53 3.86 1.61
C ASN A 239 -1.47 4.38 0.62
N LEU A 240 -1.09 5.66 0.72
CA LEU A 240 0.00 6.23 -0.07
C LEU A 240 1.34 5.60 0.33
N LEU A 241 1.65 5.57 1.63
CA LEU A 241 2.91 5.03 2.16
C LEU A 241 3.08 3.53 1.84
N ASP A 242 2.00 2.77 1.91
CA ASP A 242 1.93 1.36 1.54
C ASP A 242 2.37 1.15 0.08
N SER A 243 1.84 1.99 -0.82
CA SER A 243 2.19 1.98 -2.25
C SER A 243 3.65 2.39 -2.45
N ILE A 244 4.11 3.48 -1.84
CA ILE A 244 5.49 3.97 -2.01
C ILE A 244 6.51 2.96 -1.48
N HIS A 245 6.23 2.28 -0.37
CA HIS A 245 7.10 1.22 0.14
C HIS A 245 7.24 0.09 -0.87
N ALA A 246 6.11 -0.41 -1.40
CA ALA A 246 6.10 -1.51 -2.37
C ALA A 246 6.86 -1.13 -3.65
N ILE A 247 6.61 0.08 -4.16
CA ILE A 247 7.27 0.62 -5.35
C ILE A 247 8.77 0.73 -5.12
N TYR A 248 9.18 1.29 -3.98
CA TYR A 248 10.59 1.47 -3.66
C TYR A 248 11.33 0.13 -3.57
N GLN A 249 10.83 -0.81 -2.76
CA GLN A 249 11.48 -2.10 -2.52
C GLN A 249 11.57 -2.94 -3.79
N ARG A 250 10.52 -2.96 -4.63
CA ARG A 250 10.49 -3.82 -5.82
C ARG A 250 11.18 -3.25 -7.03
N HIS A 251 11.16 -1.94 -7.17
CA HIS A 251 11.51 -1.34 -8.46
C HIS A 251 12.65 -0.33 -8.38
N PHE A 252 12.79 0.40 -7.27
CA PHE A 252 13.85 1.42 -7.10
C PHE A 252 15.10 0.81 -6.49
N LYS A 253 14.98 0.16 -5.33
CA LYS A 253 16.10 -0.42 -4.58
C LYS A 253 16.93 -1.42 -5.40
N PRO A 254 16.35 -2.36 -6.17
CA PRO A 254 17.13 -3.30 -7.00
C PRO A 254 17.92 -2.60 -8.12
N ARG A 255 17.48 -1.41 -8.53
CA ARG A 255 18.13 -0.55 -9.52
C ARG A 255 19.07 0.48 -8.90
N LYS A 256 19.28 0.42 -7.57
CA LYS A 256 20.09 1.37 -6.80
C LYS A 256 19.60 2.82 -6.88
N LEU A 257 18.30 3.00 -7.14
CA LEU A 257 17.64 4.30 -6.99
C LEU A 257 17.30 4.52 -5.51
N THR A 258 17.27 5.78 -5.08
CA THR A 258 17.02 6.17 -3.70
C THR A 258 15.53 6.36 -3.43
N LEU A 259 15.15 6.48 -2.15
CA LEU A 259 13.76 6.77 -1.80
C LEU A 259 13.29 8.13 -2.36
N ARG A 260 14.20 9.12 -2.44
CA ARG A 260 13.90 10.43 -3.04
C ARG A 260 13.54 10.33 -4.52
N ASP A 261 14.06 9.34 -5.24
CA ASP A 261 13.73 9.14 -6.65
C ASP A 261 12.25 8.75 -6.87
N THR A 262 11.50 8.41 -5.82
CA THR A 262 10.04 8.14 -5.90
C THR A 262 9.17 9.41 -6.00
N VAL A 263 9.74 10.61 -5.80
CA VAL A 263 9.01 11.89 -5.82
C VAL A 263 8.15 12.09 -7.08
N PRO A 264 8.60 11.78 -8.32
CA PRO A 264 7.78 11.93 -9.51
C PRO A 264 6.48 11.09 -9.46
N ILE A 265 6.51 9.90 -8.86
CA ILE A 265 5.32 9.05 -8.68
C ILE A 265 4.38 9.66 -7.64
N ILE A 266 4.93 10.16 -6.54
CA ILE A 266 4.18 10.82 -5.46
C ILE A 266 3.45 12.06 -5.99
N GLN A 267 4.12 12.85 -6.84
CA GLN A 267 3.54 14.04 -7.49
C GLN A 267 2.31 13.68 -8.34
N MET A 268 2.36 12.58 -9.08
CA MET A 268 1.23 12.14 -9.91
C MET A 268 0.02 11.65 -9.11
N ASN A 269 0.14 11.53 -7.79
CA ASN A 269 -0.93 11.16 -6.87
C ASN A 269 -1.48 12.35 -6.05
N MET A 270 -1.04 13.58 -6.32
CA MET A 270 -1.42 14.77 -5.54
C MET A 270 -2.93 14.99 -5.46
N LEU A 271 -3.66 14.80 -6.55
CA LEU A 271 -5.11 15.02 -6.61
C LEU A 271 -5.96 13.81 -6.22
N ALA A 272 -5.34 12.64 -6.09
CA ALA A 272 -6.00 11.42 -5.60
C ALA A 272 -6.13 11.39 -4.07
N ARG A 273 -5.67 12.44 -3.37
CA ARG A 273 -5.63 12.56 -1.91
C ARG A 273 -6.21 13.90 -1.45
N HIS A 274 -6.78 13.96 -0.26
CA HIS A 274 -7.19 15.21 0.37
C HIS A 274 -6.20 15.60 1.48
N GLY A 275 -5.99 16.92 1.62
CA GLY A 275 -5.07 17.48 2.61
C GLY A 275 -3.65 17.64 2.06
N SER A 276 -2.69 17.78 2.97
CA SER A 276 -1.28 18.10 2.66
C SER A 276 -0.36 16.87 2.63
N SER A 277 -0.87 15.64 2.80
CA SER A 277 0.00 14.46 2.97
C SER A 277 0.99 14.24 1.83
N VAL A 278 0.58 14.50 0.59
CA VAL A 278 1.47 14.40 -0.58
C VAL A 278 2.55 15.49 -0.58
N SER A 279 2.18 16.75 -0.33
CA SER A 279 3.15 17.86 -0.28
C SER A 279 4.11 17.72 0.89
N ASP A 280 3.60 17.29 2.05
CA ASP A 280 4.40 17.09 3.27
C ASP A 280 5.39 15.93 3.07
N LEU A 281 4.96 14.87 2.38
CA LEU A 281 5.81 13.75 2.01
C LEU A 281 6.91 14.16 1.03
N ILE A 282 6.59 14.92 -0.02
CA ILE A 282 7.61 15.44 -0.95
C ILE A 282 8.62 16.30 -0.20
N ALA A 283 8.14 17.25 0.61
CA ALA A 283 9.00 18.14 1.41
C ALA A 283 9.87 17.36 2.43
N PHE A 284 9.41 16.21 2.91
CA PHE A 284 10.21 15.32 3.75
C PHE A 284 11.29 14.56 2.97
N LEU A 285 11.01 14.14 1.73
CA LEU A 285 11.96 13.41 0.89
C LEU A 285 12.99 14.31 0.19
N GLU A 286 12.68 15.60 0.00
CA GLU A 286 13.53 16.57 -0.70
C GLU A 286 14.97 16.68 -0.19
N PRO A 287 15.27 16.64 1.13
CA PRO A 287 16.63 16.69 1.63
C PRO A 287 17.47 15.43 1.38
N GLY A 288 16.85 14.28 1.05
CA GLY A 288 17.56 13.02 0.84
C GLY A 288 18.45 13.02 -0.41
N SER A 289 19.36 12.06 -0.53
CA SER A 289 20.20 11.90 -1.71
C SER A 289 19.34 11.54 -2.93
N ARG A 290 19.60 12.21 -4.06
CA ARG A 290 18.97 11.92 -5.36
C ARG A 290 19.98 11.24 -6.25
N THR A 291 19.56 10.23 -7.00
CA THR A 291 20.45 9.63 -8.01
C THR A 291 20.75 10.65 -9.11
N GLU A 292 22.03 10.96 -9.32
CA GLU A 292 22.45 11.95 -10.33
C GLU A 292 22.58 11.35 -11.73
N GLN A 293 22.93 10.07 -11.82
CA GLN A 293 23.15 9.39 -13.10
C GLN A 293 21.86 8.81 -13.65
N CYS A 294 21.60 9.08 -14.93
CA CYS A 294 20.54 8.39 -15.66
C CYS A 294 20.86 6.90 -15.77
N THR A 295 19.86 6.03 -15.53
CA THR A 295 19.99 4.57 -15.72
C THR A 295 19.94 4.17 -17.20
N VAL A 296 19.44 5.05 -18.07
CA VAL A 296 19.42 4.87 -19.52
C VAL A 296 20.78 5.25 -20.12
N SER A 297 21.35 4.35 -20.92
CA SER A 297 22.61 4.62 -21.62
C SER A 297 22.43 5.73 -22.66
N GLU A 298 23.48 6.53 -22.92
CA GLU A 298 23.42 7.60 -23.93
C GLU A 298 23.02 7.08 -25.32
N GLU A 299 23.43 5.85 -25.66
CA GLU A 299 23.07 5.18 -26.92
C GLU A 299 21.57 4.86 -27.02
N ASP A 300 20.93 4.57 -25.88
CA ASP A 300 19.52 4.21 -25.79
C ASP A 300 18.58 5.42 -25.65
N VAL A 301 19.09 6.60 -25.28
CA VAL A 301 18.29 7.82 -25.09
C VAL A 301 17.36 8.13 -26.28
N PRO A 302 17.79 8.05 -27.56
CA PRO A 302 16.88 8.29 -28.69
C PRO A 302 15.68 7.33 -28.73
N ASN A 303 15.90 6.05 -28.41
CA ASN A 303 14.83 5.05 -28.36
C ASN A 303 13.92 5.29 -27.15
N PHE A 304 14.51 5.64 -26.01
CA PHE A 304 13.78 5.96 -24.79
C PHE A 304 12.85 7.17 -24.96
N VAL A 305 13.34 8.26 -25.58
CA VAL A 305 12.50 9.42 -25.87
C VAL A 305 11.41 9.08 -26.88
N LYS A 306 11.69 8.24 -27.89
CA LYS A 306 10.65 7.75 -28.81
C LYS A 306 9.55 6.99 -28.07
N GLN A 307 9.91 6.16 -27.08
CA GLN A 307 8.95 5.46 -26.23
C GLN A 307 8.11 6.45 -25.40
N LEU A 308 8.75 7.44 -24.77
CA LEU A 308 8.05 8.50 -24.01
C LEU A 308 7.03 9.24 -24.87
N LYS A 309 7.40 9.64 -26.09
CA LYS A 309 6.50 10.30 -27.04
C LYS A 309 5.32 9.41 -27.41
N HIS A 310 5.54 8.10 -27.56
CA HIS A 310 4.48 7.15 -27.84
C HIS A 310 3.52 6.99 -26.65
N GLN A 311 4.06 6.81 -25.44
CA GLN A 311 3.26 6.71 -24.21
C GLN A 311 2.43 7.97 -23.98
N HIS A 312 3.03 9.15 -24.16
CA HIS A 312 2.33 10.42 -24.06
C HIS A 312 1.13 10.51 -25.02
N LYS A 313 1.33 10.14 -26.30
CA LYS A 313 0.24 10.09 -27.29
C LYS A 313 -0.89 9.15 -26.83
N ASN A 314 -0.55 8.01 -26.24
CA ASN A 314 -1.54 7.06 -25.74
C ASN A 314 -2.34 7.65 -24.57
N VAL A 315 -1.69 8.37 -23.65
CA VAL A 315 -2.40 9.04 -22.54
C VAL A 315 -3.30 10.16 -23.05
N LEU A 316 -2.84 10.97 -24.01
CA LEU A 316 -3.69 12.00 -24.62
C LEU A 316 -4.92 11.39 -25.31
N HIS A 317 -4.74 10.31 -26.07
CA HIS A 317 -5.85 9.64 -26.73
C HIS A 317 -6.82 9.00 -25.72
N PHE A 318 -6.32 8.45 -24.61
CA PHE A 318 -7.16 8.01 -23.50
C PHE A 318 -7.97 9.17 -22.89
N ILE A 319 -7.36 10.34 -22.70
CA ILE A 319 -8.06 11.54 -22.21
C ILE A 319 -9.19 11.93 -23.18
N GLU A 320 -8.95 11.96 -24.49
CA GLU A 320 -9.99 12.28 -25.50
C GLU A 320 -11.17 11.30 -25.45
N ILE A 321 -10.87 10.00 -25.41
CA ILE A 321 -11.88 8.93 -25.32
C ILE A 321 -12.72 9.09 -24.06
N THR A 322 -12.05 9.26 -22.90
CA THR A 322 -12.74 9.37 -21.62
C THR A 322 -13.53 10.67 -21.49
N GLN A 323 -13.06 11.80 -22.00
CA GLN A 323 -13.82 13.05 -22.05
C GLN A 323 -15.12 12.90 -22.84
N THR A 324 -15.07 12.22 -24.00
CA THR A 324 -16.26 11.93 -24.81
C THR A 324 -17.25 11.08 -24.02
N PHE A 325 -16.77 10.01 -23.38
CA PHE A 325 -17.62 9.16 -22.53
C PHE A 325 -18.25 9.92 -21.35
N LEU A 326 -17.48 10.77 -20.67
CA LEU A 326 -17.99 11.59 -19.56
C LEU A 326 -19.05 12.59 -20.02
N ALA A 327 -18.93 13.13 -21.23
CA ALA A 327 -19.95 13.98 -21.83
C ALA A 327 -21.25 13.20 -22.16
N ASP A 328 -21.11 11.98 -22.69
CA ASP A 328 -22.25 11.11 -23.04
C ASP A 328 -23.04 10.65 -21.80
N VAL A 329 -22.34 10.34 -20.71
CA VAL A 329 -22.94 9.78 -19.48
C VAL A 329 -23.33 10.85 -18.46
N GLY A 330 -22.68 12.00 -18.50
CA GLY A 330 -22.84 13.10 -17.55
C GLY A 330 -22.17 12.83 -16.20
N VAL A 331 -21.93 13.90 -15.44
CA VAL A 331 -21.20 13.87 -14.15
C VAL A 331 -22.08 13.62 -12.91
N ARG A 332 -23.38 13.40 -13.11
CA ARG A 332 -24.34 13.15 -12.01
C ARG A 332 -25.12 11.87 -12.30
N HIS A 333 -24.87 10.85 -11.50
CA HIS A 333 -25.57 9.57 -11.57
C HIS A 333 -25.51 8.84 -10.23
N ASP A 334 -26.52 8.02 -9.93
CA ASP A 334 -26.58 7.21 -8.70
C ASP A 334 -25.86 5.85 -8.87
N ASN A 335 -24.64 5.87 -9.40
CA ASN A 335 -23.83 4.67 -9.62
C ASN A 335 -22.41 4.88 -9.07
N ALA A 336 -22.12 4.23 -7.93
CA ALA A 336 -20.83 4.35 -7.25
C ALA A 336 -19.64 3.83 -8.08
N ARG A 337 -19.83 2.78 -8.90
CA ARG A 337 -18.76 2.26 -9.76
C ARG A 337 -18.45 3.21 -10.90
N LEU A 338 -19.49 3.77 -11.50
CA LEU A 338 -19.34 4.78 -12.53
C LEU A 338 -18.64 6.02 -11.95
N TYR A 339 -19.02 6.46 -10.75
CA TYR A 339 -18.38 7.58 -10.05
C TYR A 339 -16.88 7.34 -9.87
N ALA A 340 -16.47 6.12 -9.51
CA ALA A 340 -15.07 5.77 -9.39
C ALA A 340 -14.30 5.85 -10.71
N ILE A 341 -14.90 5.34 -11.78
CA ILE A 341 -14.35 5.43 -13.13
C ILE A 341 -14.18 6.90 -13.55
N GLN A 342 -15.17 7.76 -13.28
CA GLN A 342 -15.08 9.19 -13.58
C GLN A 342 -13.93 9.85 -12.82
N ASN A 343 -13.79 9.57 -11.52
CA ASN A 343 -12.73 10.15 -10.71
C ASN A 343 -11.33 9.71 -11.16
N ILE A 344 -11.16 8.46 -11.61
CA ILE A 344 -9.89 8.00 -12.17
C ILE A 344 -9.55 8.78 -13.45
N ALA A 345 -10.51 8.96 -14.37
CA ALA A 345 -10.28 9.74 -15.59
C ALA A 345 -9.96 11.22 -15.29
N LEU A 346 -10.67 11.83 -14.35
CA LEU A 346 -10.41 13.21 -13.91
C LEU A 346 -9.03 13.35 -13.25
N HIS A 347 -8.62 12.37 -12.45
CA HIS A 347 -7.28 12.31 -11.85
C HIS A 347 -6.19 12.29 -12.91
N ILE A 348 -6.28 11.38 -13.90
CA ILE A 348 -5.32 11.27 -15.00
C ILE A 348 -5.19 12.60 -15.76
N TYR A 349 -6.32 13.20 -16.14
CA TYR A 349 -6.34 14.49 -16.84
C TYR A 349 -5.69 15.59 -16.00
N ALA A 350 -6.08 15.70 -14.74
CA ALA A 350 -5.62 16.78 -13.88
C ALA A 350 -4.13 16.63 -13.51
N SER A 351 -3.64 15.40 -13.28
CA SER A 351 -2.21 15.13 -13.07
C SER A 351 -1.37 15.49 -14.29
N MET A 352 -1.81 15.13 -15.51
CA MET A 352 -1.12 15.58 -16.73
C MET A 352 -1.11 17.10 -16.88
N SER A 353 -2.22 17.77 -16.55
CA SER A 353 -2.34 19.21 -16.66
C SER A 353 -1.44 19.95 -15.66
N GLN A 354 -1.36 19.48 -14.41
CA GLN A 354 -0.54 20.08 -13.37
C GLN A 354 0.95 19.89 -13.61
N ALA A 355 1.33 18.74 -14.19
CA ALA A 355 2.71 18.47 -14.61
C ALA A 355 3.11 19.23 -15.89
N GLU A 356 2.22 20.05 -16.46
CA GLU A 356 2.40 20.75 -17.74
C GLU A 356 2.70 19.80 -18.94
N MET A 357 2.40 18.50 -18.78
CA MET A 357 2.69 17.48 -19.78
C MET A 357 1.67 17.49 -20.93
N ILE A 358 0.57 18.23 -20.85
CA ILE A 358 -0.45 18.28 -21.92
C ILE A 358 0.02 19.11 -23.13
N ASN A 359 0.92 20.08 -22.93
CA ASN A 359 1.23 21.09 -23.94
C ASN A 359 2.31 20.65 -24.96
N GLU A 360 2.38 21.36 -26.09
CA GLU A 360 3.42 21.13 -27.12
C GLU A 360 4.84 21.51 -26.67
N GLY A 361 4.97 22.29 -25.59
CA GLY A 361 6.25 22.66 -24.99
C GLY A 361 7.04 21.44 -24.53
N TYR A 362 6.35 20.52 -23.83
CA TYR A 362 6.91 19.24 -23.40
C TYR A 362 7.47 18.42 -24.58
N MET A 363 6.72 18.32 -25.68
CA MET A 363 7.16 17.60 -26.89
C MET A 363 8.40 18.24 -27.53
N ARG A 364 8.42 19.57 -27.63
CA ARG A 364 9.58 20.29 -28.15
C ARG A 364 10.82 20.11 -27.26
N TRP A 365 10.63 20.07 -25.94
CA TRP A 365 11.72 19.80 -25.00
C TRP A 365 12.33 18.41 -25.23
N LEU A 366 11.51 17.36 -25.36
CA LEU A 366 11.99 16.01 -25.68
C LEU A 366 12.82 15.99 -26.98
N ASP A 367 12.37 16.69 -28.02
CA ASP A 367 13.09 16.78 -29.29
C ASP A 367 14.43 17.53 -29.14
N GLN A 368 14.47 18.59 -28.32
CA GLN A 368 15.69 19.33 -28.02
C GLN A 368 16.72 18.51 -27.24
N VAL A 369 16.29 17.66 -26.30
CA VAL A 369 17.19 16.79 -25.53
C VAL A 369 17.96 15.84 -26.45
N ILE A 370 17.30 15.23 -27.43
CA ILE A 370 17.96 14.37 -28.41
C ILE A 370 18.81 15.19 -29.40
N THR A 371 18.23 16.24 -29.99
CA THR A 371 18.87 17.01 -31.07
C THR A 371 20.17 17.66 -30.61
N ASN A 372 20.18 18.20 -29.40
CA ASN A 372 21.33 18.91 -28.84
C ASN A 372 22.16 18.04 -27.89
N LYS A 373 21.82 16.76 -27.70
CA LYS A 373 22.46 15.84 -26.74
C LYS A 373 22.63 16.46 -25.35
N LEU A 374 21.52 16.93 -24.78
CA LEU A 374 21.52 17.59 -23.47
C LEU A 374 21.68 16.55 -22.35
N THR A 375 22.91 16.05 -22.13
CA THR A 375 23.20 14.97 -21.17
C THR A 375 22.80 15.31 -19.74
N HIS A 376 22.87 16.59 -19.36
CA HIS A 376 22.41 17.08 -18.06
C HIS A 376 20.90 16.95 -17.85
N ALA A 377 20.11 16.74 -18.91
CA ALA A 377 18.65 16.59 -18.86
C ALA A 377 18.21 15.11 -18.84
N TYR A 378 19.15 14.15 -18.90
CA TYR A 378 18.81 12.72 -18.99
C TYR A 378 18.18 12.19 -17.70
N ARG A 379 18.55 12.73 -16.54
CA ARG A 379 17.92 12.34 -15.28
C ARG A 379 16.45 12.80 -15.23
N GLU A 380 16.16 13.97 -15.77
CA GLU A 380 14.81 14.52 -15.90
C GLU A 380 13.96 13.70 -16.89
N LEU A 381 14.55 13.11 -17.93
CA LEU A 381 13.83 12.18 -18.81
C LEU A 381 13.29 10.96 -18.04
N GLU A 382 14.04 10.47 -17.05
CA GLU A 382 13.58 9.35 -16.22
C GLU A 382 12.46 9.76 -15.27
N ASP A 383 12.51 10.96 -14.70
CA ASP A 383 11.42 11.46 -13.86
C ASP A 383 10.12 11.54 -14.66
N VAL A 384 10.21 12.09 -15.88
CA VAL A 384 9.12 12.12 -16.85
C VAL A 384 8.60 10.72 -17.16
N PHE A 385 9.50 9.76 -17.32
CA PHE A 385 9.12 8.36 -17.51
C PHE A 385 8.37 7.80 -16.32
N LEU A 386 8.84 8.02 -15.09
CA LEU A 386 8.16 7.56 -13.86
C LEU A 386 6.76 8.17 -13.73
N MET A 387 6.61 9.46 -14.04
CA MET A 387 5.31 10.12 -14.09
C MET A 387 4.38 9.47 -15.13
N MET A 388 4.93 9.13 -16.30
CA MET A 388 4.17 8.45 -17.35
C MET A 388 3.75 7.04 -16.93
N GLN A 389 4.63 6.28 -16.26
CA GLN A 389 4.29 4.95 -15.74
C GLN A 389 3.17 5.02 -14.71
N GLU A 390 3.18 6.01 -13.84
CA GLU A 390 2.10 6.20 -12.86
C GLU A 390 0.75 6.53 -13.55
N LEU A 391 0.77 7.35 -14.61
CA LEU A 391 -0.44 7.60 -15.42
C LEU A 391 -0.96 6.34 -16.11
N LEU A 392 -0.06 5.53 -16.68
CA LEU A 392 -0.41 4.26 -17.32
C LEU A 392 -0.98 3.26 -16.30
N PHE A 393 -0.46 3.24 -15.06
CA PHE A 393 -1.03 2.47 -13.97
C PHE A 393 -2.48 2.88 -13.66
N HIS A 394 -2.78 4.18 -13.59
CA HIS A 394 -4.15 4.65 -13.41
C HIS A 394 -5.06 4.33 -14.62
N ILE A 395 -4.52 4.31 -15.84
CA ILE A 395 -5.27 3.87 -17.05
C ILE A 395 -5.62 2.39 -16.96
N GLU A 396 -4.70 1.52 -16.52
CA GLU A 396 -5.01 0.10 -16.33
C GLU A 396 -6.03 -0.11 -15.22
N ARG A 397 -5.92 0.68 -14.15
CA ARG A 397 -6.92 0.67 -13.09
C ARG A 397 -8.29 1.08 -13.62
N PHE A 398 -8.38 2.11 -14.46
CA PHE A 398 -9.61 2.48 -15.15
C PHE A 398 -10.18 1.31 -15.98
N ARG A 399 -9.33 0.68 -16.80
CA ARG A 399 -9.68 -0.48 -17.63
C ARG A 399 -10.20 -1.66 -16.79
N SER A 400 -9.56 -1.94 -15.66
CA SER A 400 -9.96 -3.01 -14.73
C SER A 400 -11.36 -2.81 -14.15
N GLN A 401 -11.82 -1.56 -14.01
CA GLN A 401 -13.15 -1.23 -13.50
C GLN A 401 -14.20 -1.19 -14.62
N ILE A 402 -13.84 -0.73 -15.82
CA ILE A 402 -14.80 -0.55 -16.92
C ILE A 402 -15.23 -1.87 -17.56
N TYR A 403 -14.31 -2.83 -17.77
CA TYR A 403 -14.65 -4.08 -18.46
C TYR A 403 -15.67 -4.94 -17.71
N PRO A 404 -15.57 -5.16 -16.39
CA PRO A 404 -16.62 -5.87 -15.65
C PRO A 404 -17.92 -5.07 -15.55
N MET A 405 -17.85 -3.74 -15.59
CA MET A 405 -19.02 -2.88 -15.55
C MET A 405 -19.84 -2.98 -16.83
N GLU A 406 -19.20 -2.95 -18.00
CA GLU A 406 -19.86 -3.14 -19.30
C GLU A 406 -20.57 -4.51 -19.35
N LYS A 407 -19.85 -5.59 -19.03
CA LYS A 407 -20.38 -6.96 -19.06
C LYS A 407 -21.58 -7.19 -18.13
N ARG A 408 -21.62 -6.50 -16.99
CA ARG A 408 -22.66 -6.65 -15.96
C ARG A 408 -23.72 -5.54 -16.03
N ASN A 409 -23.63 -4.63 -17.00
CA ASN A 409 -24.52 -3.48 -17.08
C ASN A 409 -25.95 -3.90 -17.44
N THR A 410 -26.91 -3.54 -16.59
CA THR A 410 -28.35 -3.71 -16.84
C THR A 410 -29.05 -2.40 -17.19
N ASN A 411 -28.36 -1.26 -17.10
CA ASN A 411 -28.94 0.06 -17.38
C ASN A 411 -28.93 0.35 -18.90
N PRO A 412 -30.11 0.47 -19.55
CA PRO A 412 -30.19 0.71 -20.99
C PRO A 412 -29.49 2.01 -21.43
N LYS A 413 -29.52 3.05 -20.58
CA LYS A 413 -28.89 4.36 -20.89
C LYS A 413 -27.36 4.29 -20.96
N LEU A 414 -26.75 3.30 -20.31
CA LEU A 414 -25.29 3.13 -20.27
C LEU A 414 -24.78 2.12 -21.29
N ARG A 415 -25.67 1.36 -21.96
CA ARG A 415 -25.27 0.24 -22.82
C ARG A 415 -24.41 0.70 -24.00
N GLU A 416 -24.88 1.69 -24.76
CA GLU A 416 -24.16 2.21 -25.91
C GLU A 416 -22.91 3.01 -25.51
N PRO A 417 -22.96 3.95 -24.54
CA PRO A 417 -21.75 4.64 -24.08
C PRO A 417 -20.65 3.71 -23.57
N LEU A 418 -21.00 2.66 -22.82
CA LEU A 418 -20.01 1.70 -22.31
C LEU A 418 -19.41 0.84 -23.42
N ALA A 419 -20.24 0.32 -24.34
CA ALA A 419 -19.74 -0.48 -25.45
C ALA A 419 -18.81 0.32 -26.36
N LYS A 420 -19.18 1.58 -26.67
CA LYS A 420 -18.34 2.51 -27.43
C LYS A 420 -17.01 2.77 -26.73
N LEU A 421 -17.05 3.11 -25.43
CA LEU A 421 -15.85 3.32 -24.63
C LEU A 421 -14.93 2.10 -24.64
N VAL A 422 -15.47 0.90 -24.36
CA VAL A 422 -14.68 -0.34 -24.32
C VAL A 422 -14.02 -0.61 -25.68
N SER A 423 -14.75 -0.47 -26.78
CA SER A 423 -14.21 -0.63 -28.13
C SER A 423 -13.04 0.33 -28.41
N GLN A 424 -13.18 1.61 -28.04
CA GLN A 424 -12.11 2.60 -28.22
C GLN A 424 -10.89 2.31 -27.33
N LEU A 425 -11.11 1.80 -26.11
CA LEU A 425 -10.02 1.43 -25.20
C LEU A 425 -9.25 0.17 -25.64
N GLU A 426 -9.86 -0.71 -26.43
CA GLU A 426 -9.20 -1.89 -27.01
C GLU A 426 -8.26 -1.54 -28.17
N GLU A 427 -8.52 -0.42 -28.86
CA GLU A 427 -7.64 0.12 -29.91
C GLU A 427 -6.38 0.79 -29.35
N LEU A 428 -6.47 1.30 -28.11
CA LEU A 428 -5.32 1.81 -27.39
C LEU A 428 -4.37 0.65 -27.05
N PRO A 429 -3.06 0.79 -27.28
CA PRO A 429 -2.09 -0.19 -26.81
C PRO A 429 -2.36 -0.51 -25.34
N LYS A 430 -2.35 -1.80 -25.00
CA LYS A 430 -2.10 -2.14 -23.61
C LYS A 430 -0.75 -1.52 -23.26
N PRO A 431 -0.53 -0.97 -22.05
CA PRO A 431 0.80 -0.60 -21.62
C PRO A 431 1.64 -1.86 -21.72
N GLU A 432 2.39 -1.97 -22.82
CA GLU A 432 3.18 -3.15 -23.07
C GLU A 432 4.28 -3.17 -22.02
N SER A 433 4.50 -4.34 -21.43
CA SER A 433 5.80 -4.78 -20.93
C SER A 433 6.77 -4.82 -22.12
N GLN A 434 7.16 -3.65 -22.64
CA GLN A 434 8.12 -3.52 -23.72
C GLN A 434 9.55 -3.70 -23.17
N ASN A 435 10.38 -4.36 -23.98
CA ASN A 435 11.73 -4.88 -23.70
C ASN A 435 12.83 -3.84 -23.35
N TYR A 436 12.45 -2.66 -22.90
CA TYR A 436 13.32 -1.72 -22.22
C TYR A 436 12.66 -1.51 -20.86
N THR A 437 13.29 -1.99 -19.79
CA THR A 437 12.65 -2.09 -18.47
C THR A 437 13.05 -0.97 -17.49
N PRO A 438 12.79 0.33 -17.76
CA PRO A 438 12.56 1.23 -16.66
C PRO A 438 11.18 0.89 -16.09
N LEU A 439 11.18 0.57 -14.79
CA LEU A 439 10.04 0.42 -13.87
C LEU A 439 8.63 0.19 -14.47
N VAL A 440 8.20 -1.07 -14.60
CA VAL A 440 6.76 -1.38 -14.57
C VAL A 440 6.33 -1.35 -13.12
N ILE A 441 5.73 -0.24 -12.70
CA ILE A 441 5.29 -0.01 -11.33
C ILE A 441 3.97 -0.76 -11.14
N THR A 442 3.95 -1.80 -10.29
CA THR A 442 2.70 -2.45 -9.89
C THR A 442 2.56 -2.50 -8.38
N ASN A 443 1.39 -2.09 -7.88
CA ASN A 443 1.03 -2.24 -6.46
C ASN A 443 0.50 -3.65 -6.13
N LYS A 444 0.50 -4.60 -7.10
CA LYS A 444 0.11 -5.98 -6.79
C LYS A 444 1.09 -6.53 -5.75
N PRO A 445 0.65 -7.11 -4.63
CA PRO A 445 1.56 -7.78 -3.71
C PRO A 445 2.39 -8.80 -4.51
N GLU A 446 3.71 -8.68 -4.49
CA GLU A 446 4.56 -9.82 -4.81
C GLU A 446 4.42 -10.82 -3.68
N LYS A 447 4.44 -12.09 -4.10
CA LYS A 447 4.40 -13.28 -3.27
C LYS A 447 5.48 -13.17 -2.20
N THR A 448 5.07 -13.32 -0.94
CA THR A 448 5.94 -13.24 0.26
C THR A 448 7.13 -14.18 0.18
#